data_AF-A0A6P5TR95-F1
#
_entry.id   AF-A0A6P5TR95-F1
#
_cell.length_a   1.000
_cell.length_b   1.000
_cell.length_c   1.000
_cell.angle_alpha   90.00
_cell.angle_beta   90.00
_cell.angle_gamma   90.00
#
_symmetry.space_group_name_H-M   'P 1'
#
loop_
_entity.id
_entity.type
_entity.pdbx_description
1 polymer ?
#
loop_
_entity_poly.entity_id
_entity_poly.type
_entity_poly.pdbx_seq_one_letter_code
_entity_poly.pdbx_strand_id
1 'polypeptide(L)'
;MDNIVDSLNNAYQEFVVAAANVLEAKETSGAQKTAATDAALENFKQKWELFRVTCDQAEEFVESVKQRIGSECLVDEATGLVAGKSGQTATGLPPISAVRLEQMSKAVRWLVIELQNGSGTAAGSAHSHMSTPFDGRFSEDSAQ
;
A
#
# COMPACT_ATOMS: atom_id res chain seq x y z
N MET A 1 7.00 5.07 20.74
CA MET A 1 7.69 6.17 20.03
C MET A 1 9.01 6.42 20.72
N ASP A 2 8.98 6.80 22.01
CA ASP A 2 10.17 7.09 22.81
C ASP A 2 11.21 5.98 22.76
N ASN A 3 10.81 4.72 22.95
CA ASN A 3 11.71 3.57 22.84
C ASN A 3 12.42 3.43 21.48
N ILE A 4 11.80 3.86 20.37
CA ILE A 4 12.41 3.81 19.03
C ILE A 4 13.46 4.91 18.89
N VAL A 5 13.12 6.12 19.34
CA VAL A 5 14.04 7.27 19.34
C VAL A 5 15.24 6.99 20.25
N ASP A 6 15.00 6.42 21.43
CA ASP A 6 16.05 6.04 22.38
C ASP A 6 16.95 4.93 21.82
N SER A 7 16.34 3.91 21.18
CA SER A 7 17.09 2.84 20.51
C SER A 7 17.96 3.38 19.38
N LEU A 8 17.42 4.27 18.54
CA LEU A 8 18.15 4.90 17.45
C LEU A 8 19.31 5.76 17.97
N ASN A 9 19.08 6.56 19.00
CA ASN A 9 20.12 7.37 19.62
C ASN A 9 21.22 6.50 20.23
N ASN A 10 20.87 5.44 20.94
CA ASN A 10 21.86 4.54 21.53
C ASN A 10 22.69 3.84 20.44
N ALA A 11 22.04 3.28 19.41
CA ALA A 11 22.73 2.63 18.30
C ALA A 11 23.68 3.59 17.55
N TYR A 12 23.28 4.85 17.37
CA TYR A 12 24.14 5.89 16.80
C TYR A 12 25.38 6.16 17.67
N GLN A 13 25.20 6.34 18.97
CA GLN A 13 26.31 6.58 19.90
C GLN A 13 27.28 5.39 19.92
N GLU A 14 26.78 4.17 19.98
CA GLU A 14 27.62 2.96 19.95
C GLU A 14 28.39 2.81 18.63
N PHE A 15 27.76 3.15 17.50
CA PHE A 15 28.42 3.18 16.19
C PHE A 15 29.57 4.20 16.15
N VAL A 16 29.34 5.42 16.64
CA VAL A 16 30.36 6.47 16.69
C VAL A 16 31.52 6.08 17.60
N VAL A 17 31.24 5.50 18.77
CA VAL A 17 32.26 4.98 19.68
C VAL A 17 33.09 3.87 19.01
N ALA A 18 32.44 2.92 18.32
CA ALA A 18 33.15 1.87 17.62
C ALA A 18 34.03 2.42 16.48
N ALA A 19 33.59 3.47 15.78
CA ALA A 19 34.38 4.15 14.77
C ALA A 19 35.63 4.82 15.37
N ALA A 20 35.48 5.51 16.50
CA ALA A 20 36.59 6.11 17.23
C ALA A 20 37.62 5.05 17.67
N ASN A 21 37.16 3.92 18.22
CA ASN A 21 38.03 2.82 18.63
C ASN A 21 38.86 2.25 17.48
N VAL A 22 38.31 2.19 16.25
CA VAL A 22 39.08 1.79 15.06
C VAL A 22 40.20 2.79 14.75
N LEU A 23 39.91 4.09 14.85
CA LEU A 23 40.91 5.14 14.59
C LEU A 23 42.01 5.12 15.65
N GLU A 24 41.66 5.01 16.92
CA GLU A 24 42.63 4.92 18.04
C GLU A 24 43.49 3.66 17.93
N ALA A 25 42.89 2.51 17.60
CA ALA A 25 43.63 1.26 17.40
C ALA A 25 44.61 1.36 16.22
N LYS A 26 44.20 2.01 15.12
CA LYS A 26 45.06 2.24 13.96
C LYS A 26 46.18 3.25 14.24
N GLU A 27 45.92 4.28 15.04
CA GLU A 27 46.95 5.24 15.45
C GLU A 27 47.99 4.56 16.35
N THR A 28 47.53 3.82 17.35
CA THR A 28 48.39 3.08 18.29
C THR A 28 49.26 2.02 17.59
N SER A 29 48.75 1.41 16.52
CA SER A 29 49.51 0.42 15.75
C SER A 29 50.41 1.02 14.67
N GLY A 30 50.50 2.34 14.53
CA GLY A 30 51.25 2.98 13.45
C GLY A 30 50.71 2.60 12.06
N ALA A 31 49.39 2.49 11.94
CA ALA A 31 48.65 2.00 10.78
C ALA A 31 48.98 0.56 10.33
N GLN A 32 49.68 -0.22 11.15
CA GLN A 32 49.89 -1.64 10.89
C GLN A 32 48.65 -2.46 11.22
N LYS A 33 48.44 -3.54 10.46
CA LYS A 33 47.37 -4.50 10.74
C LYS A 33 47.75 -5.33 11.96
N THR A 34 46.93 -5.26 13.00
CA THR A 34 47.14 -5.98 14.27
C THR A 34 45.85 -6.67 14.70
N ALA A 35 45.95 -7.67 15.57
CA ALA A 35 44.78 -8.34 16.14
C ALA A 35 43.82 -7.35 16.85
N ALA A 36 44.36 -6.30 17.47
CA ALA A 36 43.57 -5.24 18.09
C ALA A 36 42.80 -4.41 17.05
N THR A 37 43.45 -4.06 15.92
CA THR A 37 42.80 -3.35 14.82
C THR A 37 41.72 -4.21 14.16
N ASP A 38 41.99 -5.51 13.97
CA ASP A 38 41.03 -6.45 13.41
C ASP A 38 39.80 -6.62 14.33
N ALA A 39 40.02 -6.76 15.65
CA ALA A 39 38.92 -6.81 16.62
C ALA A 39 38.07 -5.53 16.64
N ALA A 40 38.72 -4.35 16.58
CA ALA A 40 38.01 -3.07 16.51
C ALA A 40 37.19 -2.95 15.21
N LEU A 41 37.72 -3.43 14.07
CA LEU A 41 37.01 -3.43 12.79
C LEU A 41 35.79 -4.35 12.80
N GLU A 42 35.89 -5.55 13.37
CA GLU A 42 34.74 -6.45 13.49
C GLU A 42 33.66 -5.86 14.42
N ASN A 43 34.06 -5.24 15.54
CA ASN A 43 33.12 -4.53 16.41
C ASN A 43 32.44 -3.37 15.69
N PHE A 44 33.19 -2.56 14.94
CA PHE A 44 32.64 -1.48 14.13
C PHE A 44 31.61 -1.98 13.11
N LYS A 45 31.91 -3.07 12.39
CA LYS A 45 30.95 -3.68 11.45
C LYS A 45 29.66 -4.11 12.15
N GLN A 46 29.77 -4.72 13.33
CA GLN A 46 28.61 -5.14 14.10
C GLN A 46 27.75 -3.93 14.54
N LYS A 47 28.38 -2.87 15.04
CA LYS A 47 27.66 -1.65 15.49
C LYS A 47 27.07 -0.86 14.32
N TRP A 48 27.76 -0.80 13.19
CA TRP A 48 27.23 -0.24 11.95
C TRP A 48 25.97 -0.97 11.50
N GLU A 49 25.99 -2.31 11.49
CA GLU A 49 24.84 -3.11 11.07
C GLU A 49 23.66 -2.94 12.02
N LEU A 50 23.91 -2.92 13.33
CA LEU A 50 22.88 -2.63 14.32
C LEU A 50 22.25 -1.24 14.13
N PHE A 51 23.07 -0.22 13.89
CA PHE A 51 22.59 1.13 13.60
C PHE A 51 21.73 1.15 12.33
N ARG A 52 22.16 0.50 11.26
CA ARG A 52 21.41 0.40 10.00
C ARG A 52 20.03 -0.23 10.20
N VAL A 53 19.95 -1.37 10.88
CA VAL A 53 18.67 -2.04 11.19
C VAL A 53 17.77 -1.15 12.05
N THR A 54 18.35 -0.39 12.97
CA THR A 54 17.58 0.54 13.81
C THR A 54 17.05 1.74 13.02
N CYS A 55 17.80 2.22 12.02
CA CYS A 55 17.32 3.22 11.06
C CYS A 55 16.15 2.69 10.24
N ASP A 56 16.25 1.47 9.71
CA ASP A 56 15.16 0.83 8.94
C ASP A 56 13.88 0.74 9.79
N GLN A 57 14.01 0.33 11.06
CA GLN A 57 12.87 0.28 11.99
C GLN A 57 12.28 1.67 12.29
N ALA A 58 13.13 2.69 12.42
CA ALA A 58 12.66 4.06 12.62
C ALA A 58 11.92 4.59 11.38
N GLU A 59 12.38 4.26 10.18
CA GLU A 59 11.71 4.60 8.92
C GLU A 59 10.33 3.92 8.81
N GLU A 60 10.25 2.62 9.11
CA GLU A 60 8.97 1.90 9.15
C GLU A 60 7.98 2.55 10.14
N PHE A 61 8.47 3.00 11.30
CA PHE A 61 7.64 3.69 12.27
C PHE A 61 7.13 5.03 11.73
N VAL A 62 7.99 5.83 11.09
CA VAL A 62 7.57 7.10 10.48
C VAL A 62 6.53 6.85 9.38
N GLU A 63 6.73 5.84 8.54
CA GLU A 63 5.76 5.47 7.51
C GLU A 63 4.43 5.02 8.13
N SER A 64 4.45 4.21 9.20
CA SER A 64 3.26 3.80 9.93
C SER A 64 2.49 4.99 10.51
N VAL A 65 3.19 5.95 11.10
CA VAL A 65 2.59 7.19 11.62
C VAL A 65 2.00 8.01 10.47
N LYS A 66 2.70 8.14 9.34
CA LYS A 66 2.20 8.83 8.14
C LYS A 66 0.91 8.19 7.62
N GLN A 67 0.83 6.87 7.55
CA GLN A 67 -0.39 6.14 7.13
C GLN A 67 -1.54 6.35 8.12
N ARG A 68 -1.27 6.35 9.42
CA ARG A 68 -2.27 6.66 10.44
C ARG A 68 -2.84 8.07 10.25
N ILE A 69 -1.96 9.07 10.10
CA ILE A 69 -2.36 10.47 9.87
C ILE A 69 -3.10 10.65 8.53
N GLY A 70 -2.67 9.96 7.48
CA GLY A 70 -3.36 10.01 6.19
C GLY A 70 -4.74 9.34 6.22
N SER A 71 -4.89 8.24 6.95
CA SER A 71 -6.16 7.50 7.05
C SER A 71 -7.19 8.19 7.95
N GLU A 72 -6.77 8.84 9.04
CA GLU A 72 -7.66 9.65 9.89
C GLU A 72 -8.17 10.94 9.20
N CYS A 73 -7.55 11.33 8.08
CA CYS A 73 -7.99 12.47 7.24
C CYS A 73 -9.03 12.08 6.17
N LEU A 74 -9.10 10.80 5.75
CA LEU A 74 -9.99 10.34 4.67
C LEU A 74 -11.37 9.84 5.15
N VAL A 75 -11.66 9.87 6.45
CA VAL A 75 -12.95 9.39 7.00
C VAL A 75 -13.98 10.52 7.19
N ASP A 76 -13.61 11.80 7.10
CA ASP A 76 -14.52 12.92 7.38
C ASP A 76 -15.09 13.63 6.14
N GLU A 77 -15.41 12.89 5.07
CA GLU A 77 -16.21 13.45 3.94
C GLU A 77 -17.42 12.60 3.52
N ALA A 78 -17.63 11.43 4.12
CA ALA A 78 -18.77 10.57 3.80
C ALA A 78 -19.63 10.14 5.00
N THR A 79 -19.30 10.54 6.23
CA THR A 79 -20.14 10.27 7.39
C THR A 79 -20.41 11.56 8.15
N GLY A 80 -21.51 12.23 7.79
CA GLY A 80 -21.97 13.40 8.51
C GLY A 80 -22.00 13.13 10.02
N LEU A 81 -21.30 13.99 10.77
CA LEU A 81 -21.48 14.19 12.19
C LEU A 81 -22.95 14.56 12.45
N VAL A 82 -23.79 13.56 12.71
CA VAL A 82 -25.02 13.77 13.49
C VAL A 82 -24.61 13.86 14.96
N ALA A 83 -24.00 14.99 15.30
CA ALA A 83 -24.02 15.49 16.67
C ALA A 83 -25.47 15.84 17.01
N GLY A 84 -25.94 15.30 18.14
CA GLY A 84 -27.35 15.23 18.45
C GLY A 84 -28.08 16.57 18.70
N LYS A 85 -29.41 16.44 18.72
CA LYS A 85 -30.45 17.31 19.30
C LYS A 85 -31.22 18.21 18.33
N SER A 86 -32.35 17.72 17.84
CA SER A 86 -33.67 18.24 18.21
C SER A 86 -34.76 17.29 17.74
N GLY A 87 -35.83 17.18 18.52
CA GLY A 87 -36.93 16.26 18.25
C GLY A 87 -37.80 16.65 17.06
N GLN A 88 -38.62 15.66 16.70
CA GLN A 88 -39.89 15.73 15.97
C GLN A 88 -39.90 15.66 14.43
N THR A 89 -40.70 14.68 14.00
CA THR A 89 -41.59 14.60 12.82
C THR A 89 -41.01 14.37 11.43
N ALA A 90 -41.10 13.10 11.03
CA ALA A 90 -41.70 12.61 9.78
C ALA A 90 -41.59 13.49 8.51
N THR A 91 -40.72 13.07 7.58
CA THR A 91 -41.15 12.54 6.26
C THR A 91 -40.05 11.62 5.75
N GLY A 92 -40.37 10.34 5.60
CA GLY A 92 -39.43 9.28 5.25
C GLY A 92 -38.89 9.43 3.84
N LEU A 93 -37.59 9.63 3.73
CA LEU A 93 -36.81 9.18 2.60
C LEU A 93 -35.75 8.21 3.14
N PRO A 94 -35.77 6.92 2.73
CA PRO A 94 -34.79 5.97 3.21
C PRO A 94 -33.39 6.42 2.78
N PRO A 95 -32.35 6.22 3.63
CA PRO A 95 -30.98 6.56 3.28
C PRO A 95 -30.61 5.90 1.95
N ILE A 96 -30.12 6.70 1.00
CA ILE A 96 -29.70 6.21 -0.32
C ILE A 96 -28.52 5.27 -0.09
N SER A 97 -28.79 3.96 -0.16
CA SER A 97 -27.73 2.96 -0.03
C SER A 97 -26.80 3.09 -1.24
N ALA A 98 -25.48 3.04 -0.99
CA ALA A 98 -24.48 3.02 -2.06
C ALA A 98 -24.77 1.93 -3.10
N VAL A 99 -25.36 0.82 -2.65
CA VAL A 99 -25.86 -0.28 -3.49
C VAL A 99 -26.95 0.17 -4.47
N ARG A 100 -27.91 1.00 -4.02
CA ARG A 100 -28.97 1.52 -4.88
C ARG A 100 -28.41 2.48 -5.93
N LEU A 101 -27.44 3.30 -5.55
CA LEU A 101 -26.77 4.20 -6.51
C LEU A 101 -25.95 3.40 -7.54
N GLU A 102 -25.26 2.34 -7.12
CA GLU A 102 -24.52 1.46 -8.02
C GLU A 102 -25.46 0.73 -9.01
N GLN A 103 -26.56 0.15 -8.52
CA GLN A 103 -27.56 -0.48 -9.38
C GLN A 103 -28.18 0.50 -10.37
N MET A 104 -28.51 1.71 -9.92
CA MET A 104 -29.02 2.76 -10.80
C MET A 104 -27.97 3.15 -11.85
N SER A 105 -26.70 3.27 -11.47
CA SER A 105 -25.61 3.55 -12.42
C SER A 105 -25.45 2.46 -13.48
N LYS A 106 -25.61 1.18 -13.11
CA LYS A 106 -25.57 0.04 -14.04
C LYS A 106 -26.77 0.05 -14.98
N ALA A 107 -27.97 0.32 -14.48
CA ALA A 107 -29.18 0.42 -15.29
C ALA A 107 -29.09 1.58 -16.30
N VAL A 108 -28.58 2.74 -15.87
CA VAL A 108 -28.38 3.91 -16.74
C VAL A 108 -27.34 3.62 -17.82
N ARG A 109 -26.21 2.97 -17.49
CA ARG A 109 -25.23 2.55 -18.50
C ARG A 109 -25.84 1.62 -19.55
N TRP A 110 -26.69 0.68 -19.13
CA TRP A 110 -27.40 -0.21 -20.05
C TRP A 110 -28.33 0.56 -20.98
N LEU A 111 -29.13 1.49 -20.44
CA LEU A 111 -30.03 2.31 -21.22
C LEU A 111 -29.29 3.18 -22.25
N VAL A 112 -28.12 3.72 -21.88
CA VAL A 112 -27.28 4.50 -22.81
C VAL A 112 -26.79 3.63 -23.97
N ILE A 113 -26.38 2.38 -23.69
CA ILE A 113 -25.99 1.43 -24.74
C ILE A 113 -27.17 1.14 -25.64
N GLU A 114 -28.36 0.91 -25.10
CA GLU A 114 -29.57 0.63 -25.88
C GLU A 114 -29.98 1.82 -26.77
N LEU A 115 -29.82 3.05 -26.29
CA LEU A 115 -30.03 4.26 -27.09
C LEU A 115 -28.96 4.46 -28.17
N GLN A 116 -27.70 4.10 -27.90
CA GLN A 116 -26.62 4.14 -28.89
C GLN A 116 -26.82 3.09 -29.99
N ASN A 117 -27.27 1.89 -29.61
CA ASN A 117 -27.60 0.80 -30.53
C ASN A 117 -28.94 1.02 -31.26
N GLY A 118 -29.82 1.89 -30.73
CA GLY A 118 -31.13 2.23 -31.30
C GLY A 118 -31.13 3.41 -32.28
N SER A 119 -30.01 4.09 -32.50
CA SER A 119 -29.90 5.15 -33.50
C SER A 119 -29.62 4.58 -34.90
N GLY A 120 -30.59 3.81 -35.41
CA GLY A 120 -30.61 3.30 -36.78
C GLY A 120 -32.04 3.06 -37.22
N THR A 121 -32.67 4.04 -37.87
CA THR A 121 -33.92 3.83 -38.59
C THR A 121 -33.68 2.91 -39.78
N ALA A 122 -34.26 1.71 -39.79
CA ALA A 122 -34.67 1.04 -41.02
C ALA A 122 -35.75 -0.02 -40.76
N ALA A 123 -36.84 0.13 -41.49
CA ALA A 123 -37.89 -0.86 -41.71
C ALA A 123 -37.32 -2.18 -42.24
N GLY A 124 -38.01 -3.30 -41.99
CA GLY A 124 -37.75 -4.53 -42.76
C GLY A 124 -38.10 -5.83 -42.07
N SER A 125 -39.35 -6.24 -42.24
CA SER A 125 -39.88 -7.61 -42.38
C SER A 125 -38.93 -8.83 -42.29
N ALA A 126 -39.47 -9.87 -41.62
CA ALA A 126 -39.48 -11.28 -42.02
C ALA A 126 -38.32 -12.24 -41.61
N HIS A 127 -38.74 -13.23 -40.79
CA HIS A 127 -38.53 -14.69 -40.93
C HIS A 127 -37.13 -15.32 -40.71
N SER A 128 -37.10 -16.14 -39.64
CA SER A 128 -36.61 -17.54 -39.59
C SER A 128 -35.16 -17.92 -39.96
N HIS A 129 -34.56 -18.67 -39.02
CA HIS A 129 -33.77 -19.91 -39.22
C HIS A 129 -32.22 -19.89 -39.09
N MET A 130 -31.77 -20.70 -38.11
CA MET A 130 -30.69 -21.70 -38.17
C MET A 130 -29.20 -21.30 -38.22
N SER A 131 -28.45 -21.65 -37.15
CA SER A 131 -27.46 -22.76 -37.12
C SER A 131 -26.27 -22.46 -36.18
N THR A 132 -25.99 -23.38 -35.24
CA THR A 132 -24.70 -23.52 -34.53
C THR A 132 -23.68 -24.25 -35.43
N PRO A 133 -22.36 -24.18 -35.14
CA PRO A 133 -21.71 -25.43 -34.72
C PRO A 133 -20.55 -25.29 -33.70
N PHE A 134 -20.60 -26.24 -32.76
CA PHE A 134 -19.60 -26.95 -31.96
C PHE A 134 -18.09 -26.55 -31.95
N ASP A 135 -17.60 -26.48 -30.71
CA ASP A 135 -16.22 -26.42 -30.20
C ASP A 135 -15.52 -27.81 -30.27
N GLY A 136 -14.19 -27.88 -30.44
CA GLY A 136 -13.50 -29.17 -30.58
C GLY A 136 -11.97 -29.17 -30.75
N ARG A 137 -11.27 -29.11 -29.60
CA ARG A 137 -10.03 -29.82 -29.22
C ARG A 137 -8.67 -29.53 -29.91
N PHE A 138 -7.82 -28.91 -29.09
CA PHE A 138 -6.37 -29.11 -28.88
C PHE A 138 -5.84 -30.50 -29.29
N SER A 139 -4.72 -30.55 -30.03
CA SER A 139 -3.90 -31.74 -30.22
C SER A 139 -2.43 -31.41 -29.94
N GLU A 140 -1.82 -32.33 -29.22
CA GLU A 140 -0.61 -32.27 -28.40
C GLU A 140 0.72 -32.36 -29.17
N ASP A 141 1.75 -31.87 -28.48
CA ASP A 141 3.21 -31.98 -28.62
C ASP A 141 3.80 -33.23 -29.29
N SER A 142 4.92 -33.06 -30.01
CA SER A 142 6.11 -33.92 -29.86
C SER A 142 7.33 -33.35 -30.58
N ALA A 143 8.39 -33.16 -29.81
CA ALA A 143 9.77 -33.00 -30.25
C ALA A 143 10.37 -34.33 -30.73
N GLN A 144 11.05 -34.32 -31.88
CA GLN A 144 12.42 -34.84 -32.07
C GLN A 144 12.95 -34.52 -33.47
#